data_AF-A0A084ESQ3-F1
#
_entry.id   AF-A0A084ESQ3-F1
#
_cell.length_a   1.000
_cell.length_b   1.000
_cell.length_c   1.000
_cell.angle_alpha   90.00
_cell.angle_beta   90.00
_cell.angle_gamma   90.00
#
_symmetry.space_group_name_H-M   'P 1'
#
loop_
_entity.id
_entity.type
_entity.pdbx_description
1 polymer ?
#
loop_
_entity_poly.entity_id
_entity_poly.type
_entity_poly.pdbx_seq_one_letter_code
_entity_poly.pdbx_strand_id
1 'polypeptide(L)'
;MKKLLTILGSISLISMTSITSIACKNINSSKKEEQSSKEKEKNKQDDQPKDNDEQADEPKKDPEKPKRTKEQNFELIKKYGKEVLNSLASLEDKIEELYKKPENSELLKLATDIGQLYQKLDGLKTIDEFEKKFKSEYEKKVSSKSLDEFSNELFEQWDKTVTEYEKQKDSILKILKQ
;
A
#
# COMPACT_ATOMS: atom_id res chain seq x y z
N MET A 1 -17.38 -13.83 15.15
CA MET A 1 -15.88 -13.90 15.07
C MET A 1 -15.34 -14.64 13.84
N LYS A 2 -15.83 -15.84 13.48
CA LYS A 2 -15.29 -16.60 12.33
C LYS A 2 -15.46 -15.86 11.00
N LYS A 3 -16.60 -15.17 10.80
CA LYS A 3 -16.88 -14.39 9.58
C LYS A 3 -15.98 -13.16 9.45
N LEU A 4 -15.71 -12.46 10.57
CA LEU A 4 -14.75 -11.36 10.63
C LEU A 4 -13.35 -11.80 10.21
N LEU A 5 -12.89 -12.95 10.70
CA LEU A 5 -11.61 -13.56 10.28
C LEU A 5 -11.61 -13.94 8.79
N THR A 6 -12.75 -14.36 8.21
CA THR A 6 -12.87 -14.66 6.78
C THR A 6 -12.86 -13.41 5.91
N ILE A 7 -13.55 -12.33 6.30
CA ILE A 7 -13.57 -11.04 5.57
C ILE A 7 -12.20 -10.35 5.63
N LEU A 8 -11.54 -10.38 6.79
CA LEU A 8 -10.18 -9.88 6.93
C LEU A 8 -9.17 -10.80 6.23
N GLY A 9 -9.38 -12.11 6.20
CA GLY A 9 -8.48 -13.08 5.57
C GLY A 9 -8.49 -13.08 4.04
N SER A 10 -9.64 -12.84 3.41
CA SER A 10 -9.79 -12.87 1.94
C SER A 10 -9.16 -11.67 1.23
N ILE A 11 -8.93 -10.55 1.92
CA ILE A 11 -8.31 -9.34 1.37
C ILE A 11 -6.77 -9.38 1.49
N SER A 12 -6.22 -10.25 2.34
CA SER A 12 -4.78 -10.32 2.62
C SER A 12 -3.92 -10.97 1.51
N LEU A 13 -4.51 -11.35 0.37
CA LEU A 13 -3.85 -12.07 -0.73
C LEU A 13 -3.47 -11.20 -1.94
N ILE A 14 -3.71 -9.88 -1.92
CA ILE A 14 -3.32 -8.98 -3.02
C ILE A 14 -2.33 -7.94 -2.52
N SER A 15 -1.08 -8.33 -2.33
CA SER A 15 0.01 -7.38 -2.16
C SER A 15 1.22 -7.76 -3.01
N MET A 16 1.01 -8.09 -4.29
CA MET A 16 2.04 -7.97 -5.33
C MET A 16 1.38 -7.86 -6.71
N THR A 17 0.96 -6.66 -7.07
CA THR A 17 0.96 -6.25 -8.47
C THR A 17 1.56 -4.86 -8.53
N SER A 18 2.85 -4.82 -8.88
CA SER A 18 3.56 -3.60 -9.24
C SER A 18 2.72 -2.81 -10.24
N ILE A 19 2.58 -1.51 -10.01
CA ILE A 19 1.95 -0.59 -10.93
C ILE A 19 2.83 -0.54 -12.18
N THR A 20 2.53 -1.37 -13.18
CA THR A 20 2.99 -1.10 -14.53
C THR A 20 2.11 0.03 -15.04
N SER A 21 2.62 1.26 -14.97
CA SER A 21 1.99 2.42 -15.59
C SER A 21 1.84 2.14 -17.08
N ILE A 22 0.65 1.73 -17.52
CA ILE A 22 0.32 1.65 -18.93
C ILE A 22 0.20 3.09 -19.41
N ALA A 23 1.27 3.59 -20.02
CA ALA A 23 1.18 4.73 -20.91
C ALA A 23 0.26 4.31 -22.07
N CYS A 24 -1.03 4.65 -21.97
CA CYS A 24 -1.99 4.54 -23.06
C CYS A 24 -1.58 5.53 -24.17
N LYS A 25 -0.58 5.16 -24.97
CA LYS A 25 -0.33 5.80 -26.25
C LYS A 25 -1.39 5.29 -27.22
N ASN A 26 -2.41 6.11 -27.38
CA ASN A 26 -3.43 5.99 -28.41
C ASN A 26 -2.74 5.95 -29.79
N ILE A 27 -2.73 4.78 -30.45
CA ILE A 27 -2.44 4.69 -31.88
C ILE A 27 -3.46 3.74 -32.48
N ASN A 28 -4.59 4.33 -32.87
CA ASN A 28 -5.49 3.69 -33.80
C ASN A 28 -4.84 3.72 -35.19
N SER A 29 -4.83 2.55 -35.83
CA SER A 29 -4.89 2.32 -37.28
C SER A 29 -3.74 2.83 -38.18
N SER A 30 -2.91 1.91 -38.70
CA SER A 30 -3.13 1.28 -40.02
C SER A 30 -1.89 0.55 -40.56
N LYS A 31 -2.15 -0.61 -41.18
CA LYS A 31 -1.35 -1.42 -42.14
C LYS A 31 -0.32 -0.60 -42.95
N LYS A 32 0.83 -1.09 -43.42
CA LYS A 32 1.07 -2.27 -44.27
C LYS A 32 2.56 -2.29 -44.71
N GLU A 33 3.08 -3.49 -44.98
CA GLU A 33 4.09 -3.86 -46.00
C GLU A 33 5.60 -3.56 -45.88
N GLU A 34 6.32 -4.61 -46.30
CA GLU A 34 7.76 -4.83 -46.42
C GLU A 34 8.43 -3.91 -47.47
N GLN A 35 9.74 -3.67 -47.31
CA GLN A 35 10.82 -4.25 -48.14
C GLN A 35 12.06 -3.34 -48.23
N SER A 36 13.23 -3.96 -48.03
CA SER A 36 14.51 -3.74 -48.73
C SER A 36 15.45 -2.55 -48.43
N SER A 37 16.63 -2.94 -47.92
CA SER A 37 17.99 -2.66 -48.41
C SER A 37 18.72 -1.31 -48.22
N LYS A 38 19.87 -1.45 -47.53
CA LYS A 38 21.24 -0.95 -47.83
C LYS A 38 21.66 0.52 -47.60
N GLU A 39 22.71 0.60 -46.76
CA GLU A 39 24.00 1.32 -46.93
C GLU A 39 24.15 2.85 -46.67
N LYS A 40 24.99 3.13 -45.66
CA LYS A 40 26.11 4.11 -45.57
C LYS A 40 25.91 5.64 -45.68
N GLU A 41 26.28 6.28 -44.56
CA GLU A 41 27.29 7.35 -44.38
C GLU A 41 27.10 8.81 -44.91
N LYS A 42 27.43 9.73 -43.98
CA LYS A 42 27.98 11.11 -44.09
C LYS A 42 27.06 12.36 -44.09
N ASN A 43 27.06 13.02 -42.92
CA ASN A 43 27.51 14.42 -42.63
C ASN A 43 27.09 15.59 -43.57
N LYS A 44 26.27 16.53 -43.06
CA LYS A 44 26.60 17.94 -42.66
C LYS A 44 25.34 18.84 -42.52
N GLN A 45 25.38 19.72 -41.50
CA GLN A 45 24.79 21.09 -41.29
C GLN A 45 23.53 21.51 -42.09
N ASP A 46 22.54 22.25 -41.56
CA ASP A 46 22.56 23.39 -40.64
C ASP A 46 21.11 23.71 -40.15
N ASP A 47 21.00 24.73 -39.28
CA ASP A 47 19.81 25.50 -38.86
C ASP A 47 19.01 25.10 -37.60
N GLN A 48 19.20 25.94 -36.58
CA GLN A 48 18.36 26.20 -35.41
C GLN A 48 16.99 26.82 -35.83
N PRO A 49 15.90 26.70 -35.05
CA PRO A 49 15.81 27.40 -33.76
C PRO A 49 15.08 26.65 -32.63
N LYS A 50 15.48 27.02 -31.40
CA LYS A 50 14.75 27.03 -30.12
C LYS A 50 13.40 26.30 -30.06
N ASP A 51 13.33 25.29 -29.20
CA ASP A 51 12.27 25.21 -28.20
C ASP A 51 12.87 24.71 -26.88
N ASN A 52 12.83 25.58 -25.87
CA ASN A 52 13.06 25.24 -24.48
C ASN A 52 11.83 24.46 -24.03
N ASP A 53 11.81 23.15 -24.22
CA ASP A 53 10.99 22.29 -23.38
C ASP A 53 11.73 22.14 -22.05
N GLU A 54 11.48 23.11 -21.17
CA GLU A 54 11.63 22.93 -19.72
C GLU A 54 10.91 21.63 -19.37
N GLN A 55 11.67 20.55 -19.19
CA GLN A 55 11.22 19.41 -18.41
C GLN A 55 10.87 19.99 -17.04
N ALA A 56 9.58 20.20 -16.80
CA ALA A 56 9.05 20.33 -15.47
C ALA A 56 9.45 19.06 -14.73
N ASP A 57 10.52 19.15 -13.95
CA ASP A 57 10.87 18.20 -12.90
C ASP A 57 9.61 18.11 -12.03
N GLU A 58 8.78 17.10 -12.25
CA GLU A 58 7.83 16.68 -11.24
C GLU A 58 8.65 16.54 -9.96
N PRO A 59 8.28 17.23 -8.86
CA PRO A 59 9.00 17.06 -7.62
C PRO A 59 8.89 15.59 -7.26
N LYS A 60 10.00 14.86 -7.40
CA LYS A 60 10.15 13.51 -6.86
C LYS A 60 9.74 13.65 -5.40
N LYS A 61 8.55 13.16 -5.06
CA LYS A 61 8.16 13.04 -3.66
C LYS A 61 9.23 12.16 -3.05
N ASP A 62 10.11 12.78 -2.27
CA ASP A 62 11.01 12.04 -1.41
C ASP A 62 10.17 11.01 -0.67
N PRO A 63 10.65 9.75 -0.53
CA PRO A 63 9.96 8.76 0.27
C PRO A 63 9.70 9.41 1.63
N GLU A 64 8.42 9.60 1.95
CA GLU A 64 7.98 10.32 3.14
C GLU A 64 8.56 9.55 4.34
N LYS A 65 9.58 10.11 4.99
CA LYS A 65 10.23 9.44 6.12
C LYS A 65 9.19 9.13 7.18
N PRO A 66 9.27 7.97 7.85
CA PRO A 66 8.35 7.62 8.91
C PRO A 66 8.23 8.75 9.94
N LYS A 67 7.00 9.15 10.26
CA LYS A 67 6.72 10.21 11.22
C LYS A 67 6.95 9.76 12.66
N ARG A 68 6.88 8.45 12.90
CA ARG A 68 6.92 7.84 14.23
C ARG A 68 7.98 6.75 14.31
N THR A 69 8.40 6.49 15.53
CA THR A 69 9.23 5.32 15.87
C THR A 69 8.44 4.02 15.72
N LYS A 70 9.14 2.89 15.65
CA LYS A 70 8.53 1.55 15.56
C LYS A 70 7.64 1.27 16.79
N GLU A 71 8.13 1.66 17.97
CA GLU A 71 7.45 1.53 19.26
C GLU A 71 6.15 2.32 19.29
N GLN A 72 6.18 3.57 18.81
CA GLN A 72 4.98 4.40 18.75
C GLN A 72 3.93 3.80 17.79
N ASN A 73 4.37 3.34 16.61
CA ASN A 73 3.47 2.68 15.66
C ASN A 73 2.89 1.39 16.23
N PHE A 74 3.69 0.58 16.92
CA PHE A 74 3.24 -0.64 17.60
C PHE A 74 2.11 -0.34 18.59
N GLU A 75 2.30 0.64 19.48
CA GLU A 75 1.30 1.01 20.48
C GLU A 75 0.02 1.59 19.84
N LEU A 76 0.17 2.42 18.80
CA LEU A 76 -0.97 3.00 18.08
C LEU A 76 -1.77 1.94 17.32
N ILE A 77 -1.11 1.01 16.64
CA ILE A 77 -1.79 -0.13 15.98
C ILE A 77 -2.56 -0.94 17.02
N LYS A 78 -1.97 -1.21 18.20
CA LYS A 78 -2.68 -1.94 19.26
C LYS A 78 -3.88 -1.19 19.79
N LYS A 79 -3.75 0.11 20.01
CA LYS A 79 -4.83 0.98 20.46
C LYS A 79 -5.97 1.03 19.43
N TYR A 80 -5.65 1.36 18.18
CA TYR A 80 -6.65 1.55 17.12
C TYR A 80 -7.24 0.24 16.65
N GLY A 81 -6.45 -0.81 16.50
CA GLY A 81 -6.95 -2.11 16.09
C GLY A 81 -7.88 -2.74 17.12
N LYS A 82 -7.64 -2.53 18.42
CA LYS A 82 -8.59 -2.92 19.46
C LYS A 82 -9.91 -2.15 19.36
N GLU A 83 -9.87 -0.83 19.15
CA GLU A 83 -11.08 0.00 18.96
C GLU A 83 -11.87 -0.45 17.72
N VAL A 84 -11.17 -0.69 16.61
CA VAL A 84 -11.75 -1.12 15.35
C VAL A 84 -12.35 -2.52 15.47
N LEU A 85 -11.62 -3.51 15.97
CA LEU A 85 -12.14 -4.87 16.09
C LEU A 85 -13.36 -4.94 17.02
N ASN A 86 -13.35 -4.21 18.13
CA ASN A 86 -14.52 -4.14 19.02
C ASN A 86 -15.74 -3.57 18.29
N SER A 87 -15.54 -2.51 17.49
CA SER A 87 -16.62 -1.88 16.73
C SER A 87 -17.12 -2.78 15.59
N LEU A 88 -16.21 -3.38 14.82
CA LEU A 88 -16.58 -4.32 13.74
C LEU A 88 -17.32 -5.55 14.28
N ALA A 89 -16.93 -6.06 15.45
CA ALA A 89 -17.63 -7.19 16.08
C ALA A 89 -19.09 -6.84 16.42
N SER A 90 -19.38 -5.59 16.80
CA SER A 90 -20.76 -5.13 17.03
C SER A 90 -21.59 -5.00 15.75
N LEU A 91 -20.94 -5.01 14.59
CA LEU A 91 -21.54 -4.86 13.26
C LEU A 91 -21.55 -6.15 12.44
N GLU A 92 -21.33 -7.32 13.05
CA GLU A 92 -21.12 -8.60 12.33
C GLU A 92 -22.22 -8.88 11.28
N ASP A 93 -23.47 -8.48 11.54
CA ASP A 93 -24.60 -8.69 10.62
C ASP A 93 -24.80 -7.58 9.57
N LYS A 94 -24.25 -6.38 9.80
CA LYS A 94 -24.43 -5.20 8.93
C LYS A 94 -23.19 -4.90 8.07
N ILE A 95 -22.06 -5.52 8.38
CA ILE A 95 -20.77 -5.17 7.78
C ILE A 95 -20.76 -5.32 6.25
N GLU A 96 -21.37 -6.38 5.72
CA GLU A 96 -21.47 -6.58 4.27
C GLU A 96 -22.27 -5.48 3.58
N GLU A 97 -23.31 -4.96 4.22
CA GLU A 97 -24.11 -3.84 3.69
C GLU A 97 -23.31 -2.53 3.70
N LEU A 98 -22.50 -2.32 4.74
CA LEU A 98 -21.62 -1.16 4.83
C LEU A 98 -20.54 -1.19 3.73
N TYR A 99 -19.99 -2.35 3.38
CA TYR A 99 -19.03 -2.50 2.28
C TYR A 99 -19.64 -2.30 0.88
N LYS A 100 -20.96 -2.52 0.70
CA LYS A 100 -21.65 -2.29 -0.58
C LYS A 100 -21.77 -0.80 -0.92
N LYS A 101 -21.63 0.09 0.07
CA LYS A 101 -21.67 1.54 -0.10
C LYS A 101 -20.30 2.07 -0.57
N PRO A 102 -20.17 2.57 -1.81
CA PRO A 102 -18.88 3.01 -2.34
C PRO A 102 -18.19 4.07 -1.47
N GLU A 103 -18.98 4.97 -0.87
CA GLU A 103 -18.51 6.04 0.02
C GLU A 103 -17.83 5.53 1.30
N ASN A 104 -18.10 4.27 1.70
CA ASN A 104 -17.51 3.67 2.89
C ASN A 104 -16.30 2.79 2.57
N SER A 105 -16.11 2.40 1.31
CA SER A 105 -15.18 1.32 0.93
C SER A 105 -13.74 1.59 1.36
N GLU A 106 -13.22 2.80 1.11
CA GLU A 106 -11.87 3.19 1.51
C GLU A 106 -11.71 3.29 3.03
N LEU A 107 -12.72 3.83 3.73
CA LEU A 107 -12.73 3.98 5.18
C LEU A 107 -12.77 2.63 5.90
N LEU A 108 -13.61 1.71 5.41
CA LEU A 108 -13.68 0.35 5.92
C LEU A 108 -12.43 -0.46 5.59
N LYS A 109 -11.78 -0.21 4.45
CA LYS A 109 -10.49 -0.79 4.12
C LYS A 109 -9.42 -0.35 5.12
N LEU A 110 -9.32 0.95 5.43
CA LEU A 110 -8.38 1.46 6.43
C LEU A 110 -8.64 0.85 7.82
N ALA A 111 -9.91 0.69 8.21
CA ALA A 111 -10.28 0.00 9.44
C ALA A 111 -9.80 -1.46 9.42
N THR A 112 -10.05 -2.19 8.33
CA THR A 112 -9.57 -3.56 8.12
C THR A 112 -8.06 -3.67 8.20
N ASP A 113 -7.31 -2.78 7.55
CA ASP A 113 -5.85 -2.80 7.53
C ASP A 113 -5.30 -2.66 8.96
N ILE A 114 -5.81 -1.69 9.73
CA ILE A 114 -5.46 -1.51 11.15
C ILE A 114 -5.84 -2.73 12.00
N GLY A 115 -7.03 -3.31 11.77
CA GLY A 115 -7.49 -4.51 12.47
C GLY A 115 -6.62 -5.74 12.20
N GLN A 116 -6.21 -5.94 10.95
CA GLN A 116 -5.30 -7.01 10.55
C GLN A 116 -3.90 -6.84 11.15
N LEU A 117 -3.37 -5.61 11.15
CA LEU A 117 -2.10 -5.32 11.81
C LEU A 117 -2.19 -5.67 13.29
N TYR A 118 -3.25 -5.25 13.98
CA TYR A 118 -3.45 -5.61 15.39
C TYR A 118 -3.53 -7.12 15.63
N GLN A 119 -4.22 -7.89 14.78
CA GLN A 119 -4.25 -9.35 14.89
C GLN A 119 -2.85 -9.99 14.78
N LYS A 120 -1.97 -9.44 13.94
CA LYS A 120 -0.56 -9.89 13.86
C LYS A 120 0.23 -9.56 15.13
N LEU A 121 -0.16 -8.49 15.83
CA LEU A 121 0.42 -8.08 17.11
C LEU A 121 -0.24 -8.74 18.32
N ASP A 122 -1.31 -9.51 18.11
CA ASP A 122 -2.08 -10.08 19.21
C ASP A 122 -1.21 -11.05 20.04
N GLY A 123 -1.37 -10.97 21.35
CA GLY A 123 -0.55 -11.68 22.33
C GLY A 123 0.87 -11.15 22.53
N LEU A 124 1.35 -10.19 21.72
CA LEU A 124 2.66 -9.55 21.89
C LEU A 124 2.55 -8.30 22.76
N LYS A 125 3.41 -8.19 23.78
CA LYS A 125 3.39 -7.08 24.73
C LYS A 125 4.23 -5.91 24.27
N THR A 126 5.38 -6.18 23.64
CA THR A 126 6.37 -5.17 23.24
C THR A 126 6.79 -5.35 21.78
N ILE A 127 7.38 -4.30 21.20
CA ILE A 127 7.98 -4.37 19.87
C ILE A 127 9.14 -5.37 19.82
N ASP A 128 9.92 -5.53 20.90
CA ASP A 128 11.02 -6.49 20.95
C ASP A 128 10.54 -7.94 20.82
N GLU A 129 9.40 -8.27 21.43
CA GLU A 129 8.77 -9.59 21.28
C GLU A 129 8.34 -9.82 19.83
N PHE A 130 7.80 -8.78 19.18
CA PHE A 130 7.46 -8.80 17.77
C PHE A 130 8.70 -9.01 16.90
N GLU A 131 9.75 -8.21 17.05
CA GLU A 131 10.96 -8.32 16.23
C GLU A 131 11.66 -9.68 16.39
N LYS A 132 11.70 -10.23 17.62
CA LYS A 132 12.23 -11.59 17.86
C LYS A 132 11.42 -12.67 17.13
N LYS A 133 10.08 -12.61 17.25
CA LYS A 133 9.18 -13.56 16.56
C LYS A 133 9.30 -13.41 15.05
N PHE A 134 9.25 -12.18 14.56
CA PHE A 134 9.37 -11.83 13.16
C PHE A 134 10.68 -12.33 12.56
N LYS A 135 11.82 -12.09 13.21
CA LYS A 135 13.13 -12.60 12.79
C LYS A 135 13.16 -14.13 12.69
N SER A 136 12.66 -14.83 13.71
CA SER A 136 12.60 -16.29 13.70
C SER A 136 11.71 -16.85 12.58
N GLU A 137 10.61 -16.18 12.26
CA GLU A 137 9.74 -16.55 11.14
C GLU A 137 10.36 -16.22 9.78
N TYR A 138 11.09 -15.11 9.69
CA TYR A 138 11.78 -14.69 8.47
C TYR A 138 12.91 -15.64 8.10
N GLU A 139 13.73 -16.06 9.07
CA GLU A 139 14.83 -17.01 8.87
C GLU A 139 14.36 -18.38 8.35
N LYS A 140 13.09 -18.73 8.58
CA LYS A 140 12.47 -19.96 8.05
C LYS A 140 11.96 -19.83 6.62
N LYS A 141 11.85 -18.60 6.09
CA LYS A 141 11.36 -18.33 4.74
C LYS A 141 12.53 -18.17 3.77
N VAL A 142 12.40 -18.73 2.57
CA VAL A 142 13.30 -18.41 1.46
C VAL A 142 12.83 -17.08 0.88
N SER A 143 13.43 -15.99 1.33
CA SER A 143 13.20 -14.63 0.82
C SER A 143 14.43 -14.15 0.06
N SER A 144 14.21 -13.44 -1.05
CA SER A 144 15.28 -12.79 -1.80
C SER A 144 15.74 -11.47 -1.17
N LYS A 145 14.92 -10.86 -0.30
CA LYS A 145 15.24 -9.62 0.39
C LYS A 145 16.08 -9.86 1.63
N SER A 146 16.82 -8.86 2.08
CA SER A 146 17.46 -8.92 3.40
C SER A 146 16.42 -8.73 4.51
N LEU A 147 16.73 -9.23 5.72
CA LEU A 147 15.88 -9.01 6.90
C LEU A 147 15.67 -7.52 7.17
N ASP A 148 16.73 -6.72 7.06
CA ASP A 148 16.70 -5.28 7.33
C ASP A 148 15.84 -4.53 6.31
N GLU A 149 15.97 -4.85 5.02
CA GLU A 149 15.16 -4.27 3.95
C GLU A 149 13.68 -4.58 4.16
N PHE A 150 13.34 -5.85 4.40
CA PHE A 150 11.96 -6.24 4.66
C PHE A 150 11.42 -5.58 5.94
N SER A 151 12.24 -5.50 6.99
CA SER A 151 11.84 -4.88 8.25
C SER A 151 11.55 -3.39 8.07
N ASN A 152 12.37 -2.67 7.31
CA ASN A 152 12.15 -1.26 7.02
C ASN A 152 10.85 -1.05 6.23
N GLU A 153 10.62 -1.84 5.18
CA GLU A 153 9.36 -1.80 4.41
C GLU A 153 8.12 -2.04 5.29
N LEU A 154 8.20 -3.00 6.20
CA LEU A 154 7.12 -3.30 7.14
C LEU A 154 6.81 -2.08 8.04
N PHE A 155 7.85 -1.45 8.60
CA PHE A 155 7.66 -0.33 9.51
C PHE A 155 7.23 0.96 8.81
N GLU A 156 7.65 1.17 7.57
CA GLU A 156 7.11 2.22 6.70
C GLU A 156 5.63 2.00 6.41
N GLN A 157 5.22 0.75 6.13
CA GLN A 157 3.81 0.41 5.97
C GLN A 157 3.00 0.69 7.23
N TRP A 158 3.53 0.35 8.42
CA TRP A 158 2.87 0.64 9.68
C TRP A 158 2.66 2.14 9.87
N ASP A 159 3.70 2.95 9.66
CA ASP A 159 3.60 4.41 9.82
C ASP A 159 2.58 5.01 8.84
N LYS A 160 2.58 4.54 7.59
CA LYS A 160 1.63 4.96 6.57
C LYS A 160 0.19 4.61 6.95
N THR A 161 -0.05 3.36 7.37
CA THR A 161 -1.39 2.90 7.75
C THR A 161 -1.91 3.66 8.97
N VAL A 162 -1.07 3.86 9.99
CA VAL A 162 -1.43 4.66 11.18
C VAL A 162 -1.73 6.10 10.79
N THR A 163 -0.88 6.71 9.96
CA THR A 163 -1.07 8.09 9.50
C THR A 163 -2.36 8.26 8.73
N GLU A 164 -2.68 7.36 7.81
CA GLU A 164 -3.89 7.47 7.00
C GLU A 164 -5.15 7.18 7.83
N TYR A 165 -5.07 6.21 8.75
CA TYR A 165 -6.15 5.97 9.71
C TYR A 165 -6.43 7.21 10.58
N GLU A 166 -5.40 7.86 11.12
CA GLU A 166 -5.58 9.05 11.98
C GLU A 166 -6.25 10.21 11.24
N LYS A 167 -5.91 10.43 9.96
CA LYS A 167 -6.56 11.46 9.12
C LYS A 167 -8.05 11.21 8.95
N GLN A 168 -8.46 9.95 8.86
CA GLN A 168 -9.83 9.53 8.56
C GLN A 168 -10.59 9.01 9.79
N LYS A 169 -9.98 9.09 10.98
CA LYS A 169 -10.45 8.38 12.18
C LYS A 169 -11.91 8.66 12.51
N ASP A 170 -12.30 9.93 12.53
CA ASP A 170 -13.66 10.32 12.90
C ASP A 170 -14.70 9.82 11.90
N SER A 171 -14.37 9.87 10.60
CA SER A 171 -15.21 9.32 9.52
C SER A 171 -15.34 7.81 9.65
N ILE A 172 -14.24 7.10 9.92
CA ILE A 172 -14.24 5.66 10.15
C ILE A 172 -15.12 5.32 11.36
N LEU A 173 -14.90 5.96 12.50
CA LEU A 173 -15.66 5.68 13.73
C LEU A 173 -17.14 6.01 13.59
N LYS A 174 -17.50 7.02 12.78
CA LYS A 174 -18.89 7.34 12.48
C LYS A 174 -19.59 6.23 11.69
N ILE A 175 -18.88 5.49 10.86
CA ILE A 175 -19.43 4.31 10.15
C ILE A 175 -19.50 3.12 11.10
N LEU A 176 -18.44 2.90 11.88
CA LEU A 176 -18.30 1.71 12.73
C LEU A 176 -19.20 1.72 13.99
N LYS A 177 -19.81 2.84 14.34
CA LYS A 177 -20.67 2.99 15.54
C LYS A 177 -22.16 3.13 15.21
N GLN A 178 -22.61 2.71 14.02
CA GLN A 178 -24.01 2.77 13.56
C GLN A 178 -24.85 1.52 13.87
#